data_AF-A0A452YK87-F1
#
_entry.id   AF-A0A452YK87-F1
#
_cell.length_a   1.000
_cell.length_b   1.000
_cell.length_c   1.000
_cell.angle_alpha   90.00
_cell.angle_beta   90.00
_cell.angle_gamma   90.00
#
_symmetry.space_group_name_H-M   'P 1'
#
loop_
_entity.id
_entity.type
_entity.pdbx_description
1 polymer ?
#
loop_
_entity_poly.entity_id
_entity_poly.type
_entity_poly.pdbx_seq_one_letter_code
_entity_poly.pdbx_strand_id
1 'polypeptide(L)'
;AAGGAQLASSPATVFRIRLKQPPASLKYKMRVPELCRNFSAVAWCGKLNAIACASETCARIPSSNSSPPFWIPIHILNPERPTECSVFNVRADSPRDFVQFIEWSPTSCPRSLLVANFHGRITIWTQPTKGPVNLVRDSSSWQCEHEWRQDLSVVTKWLSGISPYRWLPANSSTSNLKTFEEKFLTQHPQNSGWPNMLCVCSVFSSGSVQLHWSQWPPQNSAQPRWFSTSKGLLGAGPSGIMAADAIITESGALHVAGVPLVNPSTVVVWEVMPGLGNGIQATAKINATSPLPPSLNPPSWSGFAPLAAYLFSLQDYLVSEAAQTRKQIDNEITEAASIHCCPVSNFSAYVSPEAAAQSATTTTWGSGVTSVAFDPTRGGGVITVVIVEGQYMSPYDPDEGPSITGWRVQCWESSLQPVVLHPIFGSPSSFGGQPPMQTVWSTRVNKSITPTEDLKNPQTYVPMPTTSDERSSSECSVDRANRLSFDPYDLPNDVRQLAQIVYSAHGGEVAVAFLRGGVHIFSGPNFDQVDSYHVNVGSSIAPPAFSSSSCCLASVWHDTLKDRTILKIIRVLPPAILNVQTKVSSAVWERAIADRYATQLIQAD
;
A
#
# COMPACT_ATOMS: atom_id res chain seq x y z
N ALA A 1 8.69 -1.07 -44.02
CA ALA A 1 9.12 -0.35 -42.80
C ALA A 1 8.32 0.94 -42.70
N ALA A 2 7.25 0.95 -41.92
CA ALA A 2 6.47 2.14 -41.62
C ALA A 2 6.14 2.06 -40.12
N GLY A 3 6.72 2.98 -39.36
CA GLY A 3 6.49 3.11 -37.92
C GLY A 3 5.06 3.60 -37.69
N GLY A 4 4.21 2.73 -37.15
CA GLY A 4 2.93 3.12 -36.60
C GLY A 4 3.17 3.79 -35.25
N ALA A 5 3.09 5.12 -35.21
CA ALA A 5 2.92 5.84 -33.96
C ALA A 5 1.60 5.35 -33.33
N GLN A 6 1.69 4.67 -32.18
CA GLN A 6 0.54 4.42 -31.32
C GLN A 6 0.00 5.80 -30.89
N LEU A 7 -1.11 6.23 -31.50
CA LEU A 7 -1.90 7.34 -30.97
C LEU A 7 -2.28 6.96 -29.53
N ALA A 8 -1.76 7.71 -28.56
CA ALA A 8 -2.07 7.54 -27.15
C ALA A 8 -3.59 7.69 -26.96
N SER A 9 -4.26 6.58 -26.69
CA SER A 9 -5.68 6.56 -26.35
C SER A 9 -5.88 7.29 -25.02
N SER A 10 -6.74 8.31 -24.98
CA SER A 10 -7.16 8.89 -23.70
C SER A 10 -7.89 7.82 -22.88
N PRO A 11 -7.60 7.66 -21.58
CA PRO A 11 -8.27 6.67 -20.73
C PRO A 11 -9.77 6.87 -20.78
N ALA A 12 -10.53 5.78 -20.92
CA ALA A 12 -11.99 5.83 -20.93
C ALA A 12 -12.50 6.26 -19.55
N THR A 13 -12.64 7.57 -19.38
CA THR A 13 -13.10 8.19 -18.14
C THR A 13 -14.59 7.90 -17.97
N VAL A 14 -14.94 7.17 -16.92
CA VAL A 14 -16.32 6.85 -16.55
C VAL A 14 -16.92 8.03 -15.79
N PHE A 15 -16.22 8.49 -14.75
CA PHE A 15 -16.66 9.63 -13.94
C PHE A 15 -15.51 10.59 -13.65
N ARG A 16 -15.86 11.87 -13.56
CA ARG A 16 -14.99 12.91 -13.00
C ARG A 16 -15.80 13.73 -11.99
N ILE A 17 -15.57 13.47 -10.72
CA ILE A 17 -16.37 13.98 -9.61
C ILE A 17 -15.56 15.05 -8.88
N ARG A 18 -16.19 16.20 -8.65
CA ARG A 18 -15.65 17.24 -7.77
C ARG A 18 -16.06 16.91 -6.34
N LEU A 19 -15.07 16.64 -5.48
CA LEU A 19 -15.32 16.44 -4.06
C LEU A 19 -15.56 17.82 -3.41
N LYS A 20 -16.67 17.94 -2.68
CA LYS A 20 -17.07 19.19 -2.01
C LYS A 20 -17.15 18.96 -0.51
N GLN A 21 -16.57 19.86 0.25
CA GLN A 21 -16.76 19.90 1.70
C GLN A 21 -18.10 20.57 2.06
N PRO A 22 -18.70 20.22 3.21
CA PRO A 22 -19.88 20.92 3.71
C PRO A 22 -19.63 22.42 3.91
N PRO A 23 -20.62 23.31 3.64
CA PRO A 23 -20.48 24.75 3.84
C PRO A 23 -20.03 25.14 5.25
N ALA A 24 -20.48 24.41 6.27
CA ALA A 24 -20.08 24.64 7.66
C ALA A 24 -18.57 24.48 7.89
N SER A 25 -17.93 23.48 7.27
CA SER A 25 -16.48 23.28 7.35
C SER A 25 -15.70 24.36 6.60
N LEU A 26 -16.26 24.85 5.48
CA LEU A 26 -15.63 25.90 4.68
C LEU A 26 -15.60 27.27 5.38
N LYS A 27 -16.56 27.56 6.27
CA LYS A 27 -16.58 28.83 7.03
C LYS A 27 -15.33 29.06 7.87
N TYR A 28 -14.69 27.97 8.32
CA TYR A 28 -13.53 28.01 9.20
C TYR A 28 -12.24 27.65 8.47
N LYS A 29 -12.28 27.40 7.15
CA LYS A 29 -11.10 27.00 6.36
C LYS A 29 -10.33 28.22 5.87
N MET A 30 -9.05 28.26 6.18
CA MET A 30 -8.09 29.21 5.63
C MET A 30 -7.70 28.77 4.20
N ARG A 31 -7.74 29.67 3.22
CA ARG A 31 -7.26 29.39 1.86
C ARG A 31 -5.82 29.86 1.71
N VAL A 32 -4.88 28.95 1.90
CA VAL A 32 -3.44 29.20 1.61
C VAL A 32 -2.89 27.96 0.92
N PRO A 33 -3.01 27.87 -0.42
CA PRO A 33 -2.57 26.71 -1.21
C PRO A 33 -1.08 26.39 -1.04
N GLU A 34 -0.25 27.40 -0.75
CA GLU A 34 1.20 27.26 -0.54
C GLU A 34 1.55 26.65 0.83
N LEU A 35 0.63 26.71 1.80
CA LEU A 35 0.86 26.21 3.16
C LEU A 35 0.47 24.74 3.32
N CYS A 36 -0.58 24.31 2.59
CA CYS A 36 -1.19 23.00 2.74
C CYS A 36 -0.70 22.03 1.67
N ARG A 37 -0.38 20.79 2.06
CA ARG A 37 0.06 19.77 1.10
C ARG A 37 -1.12 19.23 0.28
N ASN A 38 -0.93 19.16 -1.03
CA ASN A 38 -1.93 18.73 -2.03
C ASN A 38 -2.00 17.20 -2.22
N PHE A 39 -1.64 16.45 -1.18
CA PHE A 39 -1.65 14.99 -1.22
C PHE A 39 -3.09 14.50 -1.13
N SER A 40 -3.38 13.42 -1.85
CA SER A 40 -4.70 12.79 -1.84
C SER A 40 -4.51 11.29 -1.91
N ALA A 41 -5.33 10.56 -1.17
CA ALA A 41 -5.28 9.11 -1.09
C ALA A 41 -6.67 8.54 -1.33
N VAL A 42 -6.76 7.39 -2.00
CA VAL A 42 -8.03 6.76 -2.34
C VAL A 42 -8.01 5.28 -2.00
N ALA A 43 -9.13 4.76 -1.51
CA ALA A 43 -9.36 3.34 -1.31
C ALA A 43 -10.77 2.95 -1.76
N TRP A 44 -10.91 1.81 -2.44
CA TRP A 44 -12.19 1.30 -2.90
C TRP A 44 -12.60 0.07 -2.10
N CYS A 45 -13.77 0.13 -1.46
CA CYS A 45 -14.32 -0.98 -0.71
C CYS A 45 -15.02 -1.96 -1.65
N GLY A 46 -14.47 -3.17 -1.77
CA GLY A 46 -15.09 -4.21 -2.58
C GLY A 46 -16.46 -4.67 -2.06
N LYS A 47 -16.67 -4.67 -0.74
CA LYS A 47 -17.91 -5.13 -0.09
C LYS A 47 -19.13 -4.24 -0.39
N LEU A 48 -18.89 -2.97 -0.70
CA LEU A 48 -19.95 -1.94 -0.73
C LEU A 48 -19.96 -1.12 -1.98
N ASN A 49 -18.98 -1.39 -2.84
CA ASN A 49 -18.67 -0.54 -3.96
C ASN A 49 -18.39 0.91 -3.55
N ALA A 50 -18.08 1.23 -2.29
CA ALA A 50 -17.86 2.61 -1.83
C ALA A 50 -16.40 3.04 -2.00
N ILE A 51 -16.16 4.31 -2.31
CA ILE A 51 -14.83 4.89 -2.46
C ILE A 51 -14.58 5.88 -1.32
N ALA A 52 -13.48 5.72 -0.60
CA ALA A 52 -12.97 6.69 0.35
C ALA A 52 -11.88 7.52 -0.31
N CYS A 53 -12.00 8.84 -0.25
CA CYS A 53 -11.04 9.80 -0.80
C CYS A 53 -10.62 10.78 0.28
N ALA A 54 -9.34 10.79 0.64
CA ALA A 54 -8.74 11.87 1.42
C ALA A 54 -8.48 13.06 0.51
N SER A 55 -8.94 14.25 0.92
CA SER A 55 -8.57 15.50 0.27
C SER A 55 -7.34 16.13 0.92
N GLU A 56 -6.98 17.32 0.48
CA GLU A 56 -5.94 18.15 1.10
C GLU A 56 -6.19 18.43 2.58
N THR A 57 -5.10 18.72 3.29
CA THR A 57 -5.18 19.22 4.66
C THR A 57 -5.78 20.61 4.69
N CYS A 58 -6.77 20.79 5.55
CA CYS A 58 -7.42 22.06 5.80
C CYS A 58 -6.87 22.68 7.09
N ALA A 59 -6.66 23.99 7.05
CA ALA A 59 -6.26 24.77 8.22
C ALA A 59 -7.41 25.67 8.67
N ARG A 60 -7.53 25.86 9.98
CA ARG A 60 -8.48 26.78 10.59
C ARG A 60 -8.06 28.23 10.34
N ILE A 61 -9.02 29.13 10.15
CA ILE A 61 -8.77 30.58 10.17
C ILE A 61 -8.21 30.98 11.56
N PRO A 62 -7.13 31.79 11.64
CA PRO A 62 -6.49 32.14 12.92
C PRO A 62 -7.43 32.76 13.96
N SER A 63 -8.46 33.48 13.54
CA SER A 63 -9.44 34.13 14.41
C SER A 63 -10.51 33.20 15.00
N SER A 64 -10.64 31.97 14.52
CA SER A 64 -11.57 30.98 15.07
C SER A 64 -10.95 30.30 16.29
N ASN A 65 -11.75 29.91 17.27
CA ASN A 65 -11.32 29.08 18.42
C ASN A 65 -11.75 27.60 18.30
N SER A 66 -12.28 27.17 17.13
CA SER A 66 -12.72 25.78 16.91
C SER A 66 -11.56 24.77 16.92
N SER A 67 -11.72 23.62 17.58
CA SER A 67 -10.74 22.53 17.52
C SER A 67 -11.22 21.42 16.57
N PRO A 68 -10.32 20.72 15.85
CA PRO A 68 -8.86 20.89 15.78
C PRO A 68 -8.39 22.04 14.84
N PRO A 69 -7.15 22.54 15.00
CA PRO A 69 -6.60 23.60 14.14
C PRO A 69 -6.34 23.15 12.69
N PHE A 70 -6.07 21.85 12.49
CA PHE A 70 -5.89 21.25 11.18
C PHE A 70 -6.72 19.96 11.09
N TRP A 71 -7.25 19.69 9.91
CA TRP A 71 -7.99 18.46 9.64
C TRP A 71 -7.86 18.03 8.18
N ILE A 72 -7.99 16.73 7.94
CA ILE A 72 -8.05 16.14 6.60
C ILE A 72 -9.47 15.60 6.38
N PRO A 73 -10.21 16.14 5.40
CA PRO A 73 -11.52 15.64 5.02
C PRO A 73 -11.41 14.29 4.32
N ILE A 74 -12.21 13.33 4.75
CA ILE A 74 -12.39 12.03 4.11
C ILE A 74 -13.79 12.00 3.51
N HIS A 75 -13.84 11.90 2.18
CA HIS A 75 -15.06 11.79 1.40
C HIS A 75 -15.37 10.32 1.17
N ILE A 76 -16.55 9.86 1.58
CA ILE A 76 -17.09 8.54 1.20
C ILE A 76 -18.16 8.77 0.15
N LEU A 77 -18.06 8.06 -0.97
CA LEU A 77 -18.98 8.15 -2.09
C LEU A 77 -19.35 6.78 -2.62
N ASN A 78 -20.58 6.65 -3.09
CA ASN A 78 -21.02 5.51 -3.87
C ASN A 78 -20.91 5.89 -5.37
N PRO A 79 -20.11 5.17 -6.19
CA PRO A 79 -20.00 5.44 -7.63
C PRO A 79 -21.32 5.25 -8.38
N GLU A 80 -22.28 4.49 -7.84
CA GLU A 80 -23.64 4.36 -8.40
C GLU A 80 -24.52 5.58 -8.07
N ARG A 81 -24.18 6.31 -7.00
CA ARG A 81 -24.87 7.54 -6.56
C ARG A 81 -23.84 8.62 -6.26
N PRO A 82 -23.08 9.10 -7.26
CA PRO A 82 -21.93 9.99 -7.05
C PRO A 82 -22.31 11.37 -6.49
N THR A 83 -23.60 11.70 -6.47
CA THR A 83 -24.16 12.90 -5.83
C THR A 83 -24.32 12.76 -4.31
N GLU A 84 -24.42 11.53 -3.80
CA GLU A 84 -24.50 11.22 -2.37
C GLU A 84 -23.07 11.01 -1.84
N CYS A 85 -22.55 12.03 -1.13
CA CYS A 85 -21.23 11.98 -0.51
C CYS A 85 -21.34 12.32 0.98
N SER A 86 -20.80 11.45 1.83
CA SER A 86 -20.60 11.76 3.24
C SER A 86 -19.17 12.25 3.47
N VAL A 87 -19.00 13.19 4.39
CA VAL A 87 -17.67 13.71 4.74
C VAL A 87 -17.50 13.69 6.24
N PHE A 88 -16.40 13.12 6.71
CA PHE A 88 -15.93 13.27 8.08
C PHE A 88 -14.50 13.80 8.08
N ASN A 89 -14.05 14.33 9.22
CA ASN A 89 -12.74 15.00 9.32
C ASN A 89 -11.82 14.20 10.24
N VAL A 90 -10.65 13.86 9.73
CA VAL A 90 -9.53 13.29 10.51
C VAL A 90 -8.69 14.43 11.04
N ARG A 91 -8.25 14.36 12.30
CA ARG A 91 -7.39 15.39 12.88
C ARG A 91 -6.00 15.34 12.25
N ALA A 92 -5.50 16.50 11.85
CA ALA A 92 -4.12 16.67 11.37
C ALA A 92 -3.30 17.43 12.41
N ASP A 93 -1.99 17.19 12.42
CA ASP A 93 -1.08 17.84 13.39
C ASP A 93 -0.37 19.06 12.81
N SER A 94 -0.27 19.17 11.49
CA SER A 94 0.34 20.29 10.80
C SER A 94 -0.39 20.55 9.47
N PRO A 95 -0.26 21.74 8.86
CA PRO A 95 -0.83 21.98 7.53
C PRO A 95 -0.14 21.16 6.43
N ARG A 96 1.06 20.62 6.71
CA ARG A 96 1.80 19.72 5.82
C ARG A 96 1.50 18.25 6.08
N ASP A 97 0.64 17.94 7.05
CA ASP A 97 0.17 16.57 7.24
C ASP A 97 -0.63 16.12 6.01
N PHE A 98 -0.77 14.81 5.83
CA PHE A 98 -1.61 14.22 4.79
C PHE A 98 -1.88 12.76 5.10
N VAL A 99 -2.88 12.17 4.46
CA VAL A 99 -3.15 10.73 4.57
C VAL A 99 -2.12 9.97 3.75
N GLN A 100 -1.26 9.22 4.44
CA GLN A 100 -0.22 8.39 3.82
C GLN A 100 -0.78 7.02 3.43
N PHE A 101 -1.61 6.42 4.30
CA PHE A 101 -2.28 5.14 4.03
C PHE A 101 -3.76 5.23 4.34
N ILE A 102 -4.59 4.71 3.44
CA ILE A 102 -6.03 4.58 3.63
C ILE A 102 -6.47 3.22 3.10
N GLU A 103 -7.11 2.42 3.95
CA GLU A 103 -7.52 1.06 3.58
C GLU A 103 -8.82 0.63 4.25
N TRP A 104 -9.63 -0.10 3.50
CA TRP A 104 -10.82 -0.75 4.01
C TRP A 104 -10.47 -2.04 4.74
N SER A 105 -11.19 -2.32 5.83
CA SER A 105 -11.03 -3.56 6.58
C SER A 105 -11.26 -4.81 5.70
N PRO A 106 -10.68 -5.96 6.08
CA PRO A 106 -10.89 -7.23 5.39
C PRO A 106 -12.37 -7.57 5.19
N THR A 107 -12.70 -8.28 4.11
CA THR A 107 -14.09 -8.63 3.76
C THR A 107 -14.80 -9.48 4.82
N SER A 108 -14.05 -10.28 5.58
CA SER A 108 -14.55 -11.13 6.66
C SER A 108 -14.81 -10.40 7.98
N CYS A 109 -14.43 -9.12 8.06
CA CYS A 109 -14.52 -8.27 9.24
C CYS A 109 -15.66 -7.24 9.09
N PRO A 110 -16.04 -6.52 10.17
CA PRO A 110 -17.01 -5.44 10.04
C PRO A 110 -16.36 -4.32 9.25
N ARG A 111 -17.20 -3.47 8.67
CA ARG A 111 -16.71 -2.35 7.87
C ARG A 111 -16.02 -1.33 8.77
N SER A 112 -14.73 -1.19 8.55
CA SER A 112 -13.90 -0.17 9.18
C SER A 112 -12.99 0.44 8.14
N LEU A 113 -12.65 1.70 8.32
CA LEU A 113 -11.72 2.43 7.47
C LEU A 113 -10.51 2.82 8.30
N LEU A 114 -9.35 2.29 7.91
CA LEU A 114 -8.05 2.67 8.45
C LEU A 114 -7.57 3.93 7.75
N VAL A 115 -7.18 4.94 8.54
CA VAL A 115 -6.57 6.16 8.04
C VAL A 115 -5.31 6.43 8.85
N ALA A 116 -4.16 6.42 8.18
CA ALA A 116 -2.86 6.74 8.76
C ALA A 116 -2.30 8.01 8.11
N ASN A 117 -2.03 9.00 8.94
CA ASN A 117 -1.44 10.26 8.52
C ASN A 117 0.09 10.17 8.52
N PHE A 118 0.74 11.01 7.70
CA PHE A 118 2.20 11.10 7.61
C PHE A 118 2.88 11.42 8.95
N HIS A 119 2.25 12.22 9.80
CA HIS A 119 2.74 12.52 11.16
C HIS A 119 2.50 11.39 12.19
N GLY A 120 2.13 10.19 11.75
CA GLY A 120 2.05 9.01 12.63
C GLY A 120 0.83 9.01 13.55
N ARG A 121 -0.26 9.67 13.14
CA ARG A 121 -1.59 9.50 13.77
C ARG A 121 -2.38 8.48 12.97
N ILE A 122 -2.90 7.46 13.64
CA ILE A 122 -3.66 6.38 13.01
C ILE A 122 -5.03 6.33 13.66
N THR A 123 -6.05 6.22 12.83
CA THR A 123 -7.44 6.18 13.26
C THR A 123 -8.19 5.08 12.52
N ILE A 124 -9.11 4.43 13.24
CA ILE A 124 -10.02 3.43 12.71
C ILE A 124 -11.43 3.99 12.83
N TRP A 125 -12.09 4.12 11.70
CA TRP A 125 -13.42 4.70 11.60
C TRP A 125 -14.45 3.62 11.28
N THR A 126 -15.52 3.57 12.05
CA THR A 126 -16.63 2.65 11.85
C THR A 126 -17.95 3.39 11.73
N GLN A 127 -18.93 2.75 11.11
CA GLN A 127 -20.28 3.28 11.04
C GLN A 127 -21.07 2.77 12.25
N PRO A 128 -21.78 3.63 12.99
CA PRO A 128 -22.63 3.18 14.09
C PRO A 128 -23.73 2.25 13.57
N THR A 129 -23.68 0.97 13.94
CA THR A 129 -24.74 0.02 13.57
C THR A 129 -25.95 0.20 14.50
N LYS A 130 -27.01 0.86 14.04
CA LYS A 130 -28.36 0.71 14.62
C LYS A 130 -29.10 -0.43 13.90
N GLY A 131 -28.63 -1.66 14.06
CA GLY A 131 -29.21 -2.85 13.42
C GLY A 131 -28.23 -4.01 13.29
N PRO A 132 -28.62 -5.11 12.61
CA PRO A 132 -27.71 -6.22 12.28
C PRO A 132 -26.46 -5.70 11.55
N VAL A 133 -25.30 -6.32 11.82
CA VAL A 133 -23.96 -5.85 11.38
C VAL A 133 -23.84 -5.67 9.84
N ASN A 134 -24.70 -6.31 9.07
CA ASN A 134 -24.72 -6.26 7.61
C ASN A 134 -25.65 -5.18 7.02
N LEU A 135 -26.50 -4.53 7.83
CA LEU A 135 -27.50 -3.58 7.34
C LEU A 135 -27.04 -2.12 7.44
N VAL A 136 -26.78 -1.50 6.29
CA VAL A 136 -26.50 -0.05 6.19
C VAL A 136 -27.82 0.71 6.29
N ARG A 137 -27.95 1.60 7.28
CA ARG A 137 -29.11 2.52 7.35
C ARG A 137 -28.75 3.97 7.05
N ASP A 138 -27.51 4.36 7.27
CA ASP A 138 -27.07 5.73 7.01
C ASP A 138 -25.57 5.74 6.67
N SER A 139 -25.24 6.06 5.42
CA SER A 139 -23.85 6.19 4.98
C SER A 139 -23.18 7.47 5.52
N SER A 140 -23.94 8.37 6.15
CA SER A 140 -23.49 9.70 6.53
C SER A 140 -22.79 9.80 7.88
N SER A 141 -22.90 8.79 8.75
CA SER A 141 -22.33 8.84 10.11
C SER A 141 -21.12 7.91 10.25
N TRP A 142 -19.99 8.50 10.61
CA TRP A 142 -18.72 7.81 10.88
C TRP A 142 -18.20 8.24 12.25
N GLN A 143 -17.71 7.28 13.03
CA GLN A 143 -17.14 7.52 14.35
C GLN A 143 -15.75 6.92 14.43
N CYS A 144 -14.84 7.63 15.09
CA CYS A 144 -13.50 7.14 15.38
C CYS A 144 -13.61 6.13 16.53
N GLU A 145 -13.40 4.86 16.23
CA GLU A 145 -13.45 3.76 17.19
C GLU A 145 -12.15 3.63 17.97
N HIS A 146 -11.02 3.75 17.27
CA HIS A 146 -9.70 3.62 17.86
C HIS A 146 -8.74 4.65 17.24
N GLU A 147 -7.89 5.22 18.08
CA GLU A 147 -6.83 6.15 17.70
C GLU A 147 -5.56 5.81 18.47
N TRP A 148 -4.42 5.80 17.78
CA TRP A 148 -3.10 5.70 18.41
C TRP A 148 -2.06 6.56 17.67
N ARG A 149 -0.86 6.57 18.24
CA ARG A 149 0.32 7.25 17.69
C ARG A 149 1.40 6.24 17.40
N GLN A 150 2.11 6.44 16.29
CA GLN A 150 3.23 5.61 15.90
C GLN A 150 4.32 6.46 15.24
N ASP A 151 5.53 5.90 15.14
CA ASP A 151 6.63 6.55 14.42
C ASP A 151 6.40 6.52 12.91
N LEU A 152 7.28 7.16 12.14
CA LEU A 152 7.19 7.13 10.69
C LEU A 152 7.18 5.68 10.16
N SER A 153 6.09 5.33 9.48
CA SER A 153 5.89 4.02 8.88
C SER A 153 6.11 4.05 7.37
N VAL A 154 6.75 3.02 6.84
CA VAL A 154 6.86 2.79 5.39
C VAL A 154 5.63 2.08 4.82
N VAL A 155 4.91 1.33 5.66
CA VAL A 155 3.59 0.77 5.36
C VAL A 155 2.77 0.64 6.64
N THR A 156 1.48 0.95 6.55
CA THR A 156 0.47 0.67 7.59
C THR A 156 -0.78 0.17 6.90
N LYS A 157 -1.11 -1.11 7.10
CA LYS A 157 -2.16 -1.79 6.34
C LYS A 157 -2.92 -2.82 7.17
N TRP A 158 -4.08 -3.21 6.70
CA TRP A 158 -4.79 -4.35 7.27
C TRP A 158 -4.09 -5.67 6.90
N LEU A 159 -3.97 -6.55 7.89
CA LEU A 159 -3.67 -7.96 7.64
C LEU A 159 -4.96 -8.69 7.34
N SER A 160 -4.96 -9.39 6.22
CA SER A 160 -6.03 -10.27 5.78
C SER A 160 -5.41 -11.60 5.39
N GLY A 161 -6.17 -12.69 5.54
CA GLY A 161 -5.81 -13.95 4.93
C GLY A 161 -5.75 -13.83 3.40
N ILE A 162 -5.42 -14.93 2.73
CA ILE A 162 -5.33 -14.96 1.26
C ILE A 162 -6.66 -14.50 0.66
N SER A 163 -6.59 -13.72 -0.42
CA SER A 163 -7.78 -13.32 -1.16
C SER A 163 -8.62 -14.55 -1.56
N PRO A 164 -9.95 -14.54 -1.35
CA PRO A 164 -10.83 -15.64 -1.77
C PRO A 164 -10.92 -15.78 -3.30
N TYR A 165 -10.36 -14.81 -4.04
CA TYR A 165 -10.31 -14.79 -5.49
C TYR A 165 -8.89 -15.12 -5.96
N ARG A 166 -8.76 -16.11 -6.85
CA ARG A 166 -7.47 -16.50 -7.44
C ARG A 166 -7.53 -16.40 -8.97
N TRP A 167 -6.51 -15.78 -9.56
CA TRP A 167 -6.30 -15.85 -11.00
C TRP A 167 -5.78 -17.25 -11.39
N LEU A 168 -6.54 -18.00 -12.18
CA LEU A 168 -6.13 -19.36 -12.58
C LEU A 168 -4.96 -19.29 -13.58
N PRO A 169 -3.89 -20.10 -13.40
CA PRO A 169 -2.82 -20.21 -14.39
C PRO A 169 -3.37 -20.66 -15.74
N ALA A 170 -2.87 -20.08 -16.83
CA ALA A 170 -3.32 -20.34 -18.19
C ALA A 170 -3.03 -21.76 -18.75
N ASN A 171 -2.76 -22.75 -17.89
CA ASN A 171 -2.44 -24.13 -18.29
C ASN A 171 -3.68 -25.03 -18.43
N SER A 172 -4.91 -24.52 -18.31
CA SER A 172 -6.09 -25.25 -18.77
C SER A 172 -6.21 -25.14 -20.30
N SER A 173 -5.71 -26.17 -20.97
CA SER A 173 -5.73 -26.36 -22.41
C SER A 173 -7.13 -26.73 -22.92
N THR A 174 -8.10 -25.81 -22.83
CA THR A 174 -9.34 -25.90 -23.65
C THR A 174 -9.99 -24.54 -23.84
N SER A 175 -10.09 -24.14 -25.12
CA SER A 175 -10.84 -23.02 -25.70
C SER A 175 -10.15 -21.64 -25.80
N ASN A 176 -10.00 -21.17 -27.04
CA ASN A 176 -9.47 -19.86 -27.45
C ASN A 176 -10.53 -18.73 -27.33
N LEU A 177 -11.50 -18.86 -26.42
CA LEU A 177 -12.55 -17.87 -26.17
C LEU A 177 -12.72 -17.74 -24.64
N LYS A 178 -11.72 -17.19 -23.96
CA LYS A 178 -11.81 -16.92 -22.52
C LYS A 178 -12.73 -15.72 -22.29
N THR A 179 -14.00 -15.99 -22.02
CA THR A 179 -14.99 -15.00 -21.59
C THR A 179 -14.50 -14.30 -20.32
N PHE A 180 -14.76 -13.00 -20.17
CA PHE A 180 -14.46 -12.21 -18.95
C PHE A 180 -15.06 -12.81 -17.65
N GLU A 181 -15.96 -13.79 -17.78
CA GLU A 181 -16.58 -14.55 -16.69
C GLU A 181 -15.63 -15.59 -16.06
N GLU A 182 -14.74 -16.25 -16.81
CA GLU A 182 -13.84 -17.29 -16.27
C GLU A 182 -12.68 -16.74 -15.43
N LYS A 183 -12.43 -15.42 -15.48
CA LYS A 183 -11.36 -14.76 -14.72
C LYS A 183 -11.61 -14.71 -13.21
N PHE A 184 -12.85 -14.94 -12.75
CA PHE A 184 -13.30 -14.65 -11.39
C PHE A 184 -13.99 -15.85 -10.72
N LEU A 185 -13.39 -17.03 -10.81
CA LEU A 185 -13.90 -18.18 -10.07
C LEU A 185 -13.57 -18.02 -8.58
N THR A 186 -14.61 -17.92 -7.75
CA THR A 186 -14.50 -18.02 -6.30
C THR A 186 -13.98 -19.40 -5.95
N GLN A 187 -12.82 -19.49 -5.31
CA GLN A 187 -12.42 -20.76 -4.71
C GLN A 187 -13.18 -20.98 -3.41
N HIS A 188 -13.40 -22.24 -3.06
CA HIS A 188 -13.77 -22.62 -1.70
C HIS A 188 -12.69 -22.06 -0.76
N PRO A 189 -13.02 -21.31 0.30
CA PRO A 189 -12.03 -20.72 1.20
C PRO A 189 -11.03 -21.78 1.68
N GLN A 190 -9.81 -21.70 1.18
CA GLN A 190 -8.67 -22.45 1.71
C GLN A 190 -8.35 -21.81 3.06
N ASN A 191 -8.40 -22.60 4.13
CA ASN A 191 -8.29 -22.09 5.49
C ASN A 191 -6.82 -21.68 5.75
N SER A 192 -6.48 -20.41 5.54
CA SER A 192 -5.11 -19.89 5.61
C SER A 192 -4.55 -19.80 7.04
N GLY A 193 -5.12 -20.53 8.01
CA GLY A 193 -4.78 -20.47 9.44
C GLY A 193 -5.01 -19.12 10.11
N TRP A 194 -5.26 -18.05 9.36
CA TRP A 194 -5.46 -16.70 9.87
C TRP A 194 -6.94 -16.47 10.18
N PRO A 195 -7.30 -16.19 11.44
CA PRO A 195 -8.69 -16.04 11.84
C PRO A 195 -9.27 -14.72 11.36
N ASN A 196 -10.60 -14.61 11.47
CA ASN A 196 -11.26 -13.31 11.36
C ASN A 196 -10.85 -12.46 12.56
N MET A 197 -10.01 -11.47 12.33
CA MET A 197 -9.69 -10.44 13.30
C MET A 197 -9.33 -9.16 12.59
N LEU A 198 -9.56 -8.04 13.27
CA LEU A 198 -9.06 -6.76 12.82
C LEU A 198 -7.61 -6.66 13.29
N CYS A 199 -6.66 -6.78 12.38
CA CYS A 199 -5.24 -6.66 12.70
C CYS A 199 -4.57 -5.71 11.72
N VAL A 200 -3.97 -4.66 12.24
CA VAL A 200 -3.19 -3.66 11.50
C VAL A 200 -1.71 -3.97 11.71
N CYS A 201 -0.97 -4.03 10.61
CA CYS A 201 0.49 -4.15 10.62
C CYS A 201 1.12 -2.83 10.22
N SER A 202 1.98 -2.31 11.10
CA SER A 202 2.80 -1.14 10.84
C SER A 202 4.26 -1.55 10.75
N VAL A 203 4.89 -1.25 9.62
CA VAL A 203 6.34 -1.41 9.43
C VAL A 203 6.98 -0.03 9.45
N PHE A 204 7.86 0.20 10.41
CA PHE A 204 8.50 1.50 10.66
C PHE A 204 9.73 1.69 9.81
N SER A 205 10.00 2.94 9.44
CA SER A 205 11.23 3.31 8.73
C SER A 205 12.49 3.01 9.54
N SER A 206 12.38 2.85 10.86
CA SER A 206 13.47 2.39 11.74
C SER A 206 13.83 0.91 11.57
N GLY A 207 13.10 0.14 10.76
CA GLY A 207 13.32 -1.29 10.60
C GLY A 207 12.70 -2.13 11.72
N SER A 208 11.52 -1.72 12.21
CA SER A 208 10.74 -2.46 13.19
C SER A 208 9.30 -2.67 12.75
N VAL A 209 8.62 -3.66 13.32
CA VAL A 209 7.24 -4.04 13.03
C VAL A 209 6.43 -3.99 14.31
N GLN A 210 5.19 -3.52 14.23
CA GLN A 210 4.23 -3.58 15.33
C GLN A 210 2.85 -3.95 14.81
N LEU A 211 2.14 -4.75 15.60
CA LEU A 211 0.78 -5.16 15.31
C LEU A 211 -0.18 -4.50 16.28
N HIS A 212 -1.28 -3.96 15.75
CA HIS A 212 -2.44 -3.55 16.54
C HIS A 212 -3.60 -4.46 16.17
N TRP A 213 -4.28 -5.06 17.15
CA TRP A 213 -5.36 -5.98 16.84
C TRP A 213 -6.54 -5.88 17.78
N SER A 214 -7.68 -6.34 17.27
CA SER A 214 -8.90 -6.57 18.01
C SER A 214 -9.59 -7.83 17.47
N GLN A 215 -10.03 -8.70 18.38
CA GLN A 215 -10.76 -9.91 18.03
C GLN A 215 -12.11 -9.58 17.38
N TRP A 216 -12.46 -10.34 16.33
CA TRP A 216 -13.75 -10.23 15.67
C TRP A 216 -14.37 -11.61 15.38
N PRO A 217 -15.66 -11.85 15.67
CA PRO A 217 -16.59 -10.99 16.41
C PRO A 217 -16.16 -10.77 17.88
N PRO A 218 -16.62 -9.70 18.55
CA PRO A 218 -16.26 -9.43 19.94
C PRO A 218 -16.86 -10.50 20.85
N GLN A 219 -16.07 -11.04 21.77
CA GLN A 219 -16.61 -11.90 22.82
C GLN A 219 -17.55 -11.09 23.73
N ASN A 220 -18.72 -11.64 24.04
CA ASN A 220 -19.71 -11.08 24.98
C ASN A 220 -20.33 -9.72 24.62
N SER A 221 -20.42 -9.35 23.34
CA SER A 221 -21.11 -8.11 22.87
C SER A 221 -20.57 -6.79 23.45
N ALA A 222 -19.36 -6.80 24.01
CA ALA A 222 -18.67 -5.60 24.46
C ALA A 222 -18.11 -4.80 23.27
N GLN A 223 -17.81 -3.51 23.49
CA GLN A 223 -17.11 -2.71 22.49
C GLN A 223 -15.75 -3.34 22.13
N PRO A 224 -15.30 -3.26 20.86
CA PRO A 224 -14.02 -3.80 20.43
C PRO A 224 -12.88 -3.18 21.24
N ARG A 225 -12.14 -4.03 21.96
CA ARG A 225 -10.93 -3.63 22.68
C ARG A 225 -9.74 -3.86 21.79
N TRP A 226 -8.87 -2.85 21.71
CA TRP A 226 -7.67 -2.85 20.88
C TRP A 226 -6.45 -3.15 21.74
N PHE A 227 -5.54 -3.94 21.19
CA PHE A 227 -4.27 -4.35 21.79
C PHE A 227 -3.12 -4.04 20.84
N SER A 228 -1.90 -3.96 21.35
CA SER A 228 -0.70 -3.70 20.56
C SER A 228 0.47 -4.57 21.01
N THR A 229 1.31 -4.99 20.07
CA THR A 229 2.56 -5.69 20.38
C THR A 229 3.63 -4.68 20.75
N SER A 230 4.72 -5.13 21.37
CA SER A 230 5.97 -4.39 21.28
C SER A 230 6.52 -4.40 19.85
N LYS A 231 7.49 -3.52 19.58
CA LYS A 231 8.12 -3.42 18.27
C LYS A 231 9.11 -4.57 18.08
N GLY A 232 8.86 -5.44 17.10
CA GLY A 232 9.81 -6.45 16.65
C GLY A 232 10.83 -5.87 15.70
N LEU A 233 12.13 -6.13 15.92
CA LEU A 233 13.19 -5.65 15.04
C LEU A 233 13.36 -6.55 13.82
N LEU A 234 13.39 -5.97 12.62
CA LEU A 234 13.71 -6.67 11.37
C LEU A 234 15.21 -6.95 11.24
N GLY A 235 16.07 -6.19 11.93
CA GLY A 235 17.52 -6.33 11.77
C GLY A 235 18.06 -5.75 10.46
N ALA A 236 17.40 -4.74 9.88
CA ALA A 236 17.83 -4.05 8.66
C ALA A 236 19.04 -3.10 8.83
N GLY A 237 19.66 -3.08 10.01
CA GLY A 237 20.72 -2.14 10.38
C GLY A 237 20.20 -0.81 10.94
N PRO A 238 21.09 0.04 11.47
CA PRO A 238 20.72 1.29 12.16
C PRO A 238 20.08 2.33 11.24
N SER A 239 20.31 2.23 9.93
CA SER A 239 19.75 3.13 8.93
C SER A 239 18.29 2.83 8.58
N GLY A 240 17.75 1.70 9.04
CA GLY A 240 16.37 1.31 8.84
C GLY A 240 16.03 0.88 7.40
N ILE A 241 14.77 1.05 7.02
CA ILE A 241 14.21 0.57 5.74
C ILE A 241 13.56 1.70 4.96
N MET A 242 13.53 1.55 3.62
CA MET A 242 13.00 2.56 2.72
C MET A 242 11.64 2.24 2.11
N ALA A 243 11.41 0.99 1.75
CA ALA A 243 10.14 0.51 1.23
C ALA A 243 9.85 -0.83 1.89
N ALA A 244 8.57 -1.12 2.13
CA ALA A 244 8.15 -2.43 2.59
C ALA A 244 6.69 -2.71 2.24
N ASP A 245 6.34 -3.98 2.26
CA ASP A 245 4.96 -4.47 2.29
C ASP A 245 4.87 -5.67 3.22
N ALA A 246 3.65 -5.98 3.68
CA ALA A 246 3.37 -7.09 4.56
C ALA A 246 2.19 -7.92 4.03
N ILE A 247 2.26 -9.24 4.24
CA ILE A 247 1.21 -10.18 3.80
C ILE A 247 1.11 -11.37 4.76
N ILE A 248 -0.10 -11.92 4.89
CA ILE A 248 -0.32 -13.24 5.47
C ILE A 248 -0.15 -14.29 4.37
N THR A 249 0.76 -15.23 4.60
CA THR A 249 1.09 -16.29 3.66
C THR A 249 0.02 -17.38 3.60
N GLU A 250 0.16 -18.34 2.69
CA GLU A 250 -0.77 -19.47 2.59
C GLU A 250 -0.82 -20.33 3.88
N SER A 251 0.29 -20.37 4.64
CA SER A 251 0.39 -21.05 5.94
C SER A 251 -0.13 -20.22 7.12
N GLY A 252 -0.52 -18.96 6.88
CA GLY A 252 -0.94 -18.02 7.92
C GLY A 252 0.20 -17.32 8.66
N ALA A 253 1.46 -17.52 8.23
CA ALA A 253 2.60 -16.76 8.73
C ALA A 253 2.58 -15.32 8.18
N LEU A 254 3.05 -14.35 8.98
CA LEU A 254 3.18 -12.96 8.56
C LEU A 254 4.56 -12.76 7.93
N HIS A 255 4.59 -12.45 6.64
CA HIS A 255 5.79 -12.03 5.94
C HIS A 255 5.84 -10.53 5.76
N VAL A 256 7.02 -9.94 6.00
CA VAL A 256 7.35 -8.55 5.67
C VAL A 256 8.46 -8.57 4.63
N ALA A 257 8.22 -8.00 3.46
CA ALA A 257 9.27 -7.75 2.48
C ALA A 257 9.69 -6.29 2.62
N GLY A 258 10.99 -6.00 2.66
CA GLY A 258 11.47 -4.63 2.77
C GLY A 258 12.87 -4.42 2.21
N VAL A 259 13.16 -3.15 1.96
CA VAL A 259 14.40 -2.69 1.34
C VAL A 259 15.23 -1.96 2.39
N PRO A 260 16.38 -2.51 2.84
CA PRO A 260 17.27 -1.82 3.76
C PRO A 260 17.84 -0.54 3.13
N LEU A 261 17.89 0.56 3.88
CA LEU A 261 18.38 1.84 3.36
C LEU A 261 19.86 1.78 2.92
N VAL A 262 20.68 0.99 3.62
CA VAL A 262 22.10 0.78 3.29
C VAL A 262 22.33 -0.09 2.05
N ASN A 263 21.32 -0.83 1.61
CA ASN A 263 21.41 -1.70 0.44
C ASN A 263 20.12 -1.60 -0.39
N PRO A 264 19.94 -0.46 -1.10
CA PRO A 264 18.68 -0.13 -1.76
C PRO A 264 18.35 -1.02 -2.95
N SER A 265 19.29 -1.87 -3.41
CA SER A 265 19.05 -2.85 -4.47
C SER A 265 18.61 -4.23 -3.94
N THR A 266 18.56 -4.43 -2.62
CA THR A 266 18.23 -5.73 -2.03
C THR A 266 16.86 -5.68 -1.35
N VAL A 267 16.01 -6.67 -1.67
CA VAL A 267 14.78 -6.93 -0.94
C VAL A 267 15.03 -8.11 -0.01
N VAL A 268 14.72 -7.94 1.27
CA VAL A 268 14.78 -8.99 2.28
C VAL A 268 13.35 -9.31 2.71
N VAL A 269 13.07 -10.60 2.88
CA VAL A 269 11.79 -11.10 3.38
C VAL A 269 12.01 -11.65 4.77
N TRP A 270 11.27 -11.13 5.74
CA TRP A 270 11.26 -11.55 7.12
C TRP A 270 9.95 -12.25 7.46
N GLU A 271 10.03 -13.30 8.27
CA GLU A 271 8.88 -13.89 8.94
C GLU A 271 8.75 -13.31 10.35
N VAL A 272 7.54 -12.87 10.70
CA VAL A 272 7.22 -12.36 12.04
C VAL A 272 6.63 -13.49 12.86
N MET A 273 7.28 -13.80 13.97
CA MET A 273 6.96 -14.92 14.85
C MET A 273 6.68 -14.45 16.28
N PRO A 274 5.87 -15.20 17.04
CA PRO A 274 5.59 -14.88 18.43
C PRO A 274 6.81 -15.10 19.34
N GLY A 275 6.98 -14.26 20.36
CA GLY A 275 7.91 -14.47 21.46
C GLY A 275 9.14 -13.58 21.48
N LEU A 276 9.84 -13.64 22.62
CA LEU A 276 11.18 -13.09 22.84
C LEU A 276 12.14 -13.92 21.96
N GLY A 277 12.64 -13.34 20.87
CA GLY A 277 13.45 -14.07 19.88
C GLY A 277 14.71 -14.74 20.46
N ASN A 278 15.50 -15.40 19.61
CA ASN A 278 16.74 -16.12 19.98
C ASN A 278 17.89 -15.25 20.53
N GLY A 279 17.62 -14.01 20.95
CA GLY A 279 18.55 -13.24 21.76
C GLY A 279 18.64 -13.88 23.14
N ILE A 280 19.80 -14.48 23.42
CA ILE A 280 20.39 -14.82 24.73
C ILE A 280 19.44 -14.57 25.89
N GLN A 281 19.15 -15.60 26.70
CA GLN A 281 18.60 -15.49 28.04
C GLN A 281 19.24 -14.31 28.80
N ALA A 282 18.72 -13.11 28.62
CA ALA A 282 18.71 -12.10 29.63
C ALA A 282 17.68 -12.64 30.59
N THR A 283 18.15 -13.46 31.52
CA THR A 283 17.48 -13.71 32.78
C THR A 283 17.30 -12.34 33.43
N ALA A 284 16.31 -11.58 32.98
CA ALA A 284 15.66 -10.62 33.83
C ALA A 284 15.30 -11.45 35.07
N LYS A 285 15.80 -11.03 36.23
CA LYS A 285 15.34 -11.57 37.50
C LYS A 285 13.86 -11.22 37.60
N ILE A 286 13.00 -12.00 36.95
CA ILE A 286 11.56 -11.95 37.14
C ILE A 286 11.40 -12.48 38.56
N ASN A 287 11.11 -11.58 39.49
CA ASN A 287 10.70 -11.96 40.84
C ASN A 287 9.62 -13.04 40.70
N ALA A 288 9.75 -14.13 41.44
CA ALA A 288 8.98 -15.37 41.35
C ALA A 288 7.47 -15.23 41.72
N THR A 289 6.89 -14.05 41.54
CA THR A 289 5.51 -13.69 41.89
C THR A 289 4.73 -13.02 40.75
N SER A 290 5.30 -12.87 39.55
CA SER A 290 4.57 -12.38 38.37
C SER A 290 4.07 -13.57 37.53
N PRO A 291 2.77 -13.61 37.16
CA PRO A 291 2.26 -14.65 36.28
C PRO A 291 2.97 -14.60 34.92
N LEU A 292 3.45 -15.75 34.44
CA LEU A 292 4.18 -15.88 33.19
C LEU A 292 3.26 -15.57 32.00
N PRO A 293 3.75 -14.90 30.93
CA PRO A 293 3.01 -14.75 29.68
C PRO A 293 2.65 -16.11 29.07
N PRO A 294 1.59 -16.20 28.25
CA PRO A 294 1.09 -17.46 27.71
C PRO A 294 2.14 -18.22 26.92
N SER A 295 2.09 -19.57 27.00
CA SER A 295 3.03 -20.45 26.31
C SER A 295 3.01 -20.26 24.79
N LEU A 296 4.19 -20.35 24.16
CA LEU A 296 4.40 -20.21 22.70
C LEU A 296 3.60 -21.20 21.84
N ASN A 297 3.07 -22.27 22.44
CA ASN A 297 2.11 -23.19 21.84
C ASN A 297 0.87 -23.24 22.73
N PRO A 298 -0.19 -22.47 22.43
CA PRO A 298 -1.43 -22.58 23.18
C PRO A 298 -2.22 -23.81 22.67
N PRO A 299 -2.62 -24.75 23.55
CA PRO A 299 -3.46 -25.88 23.17
C PRO A 299 -4.91 -25.49 22.81
N SER A 300 -5.28 -24.21 22.90
CA SER A 300 -6.66 -23.72 22.83
C SER A 300 -7.15 -23.29 21.44
N TRP A 301 -6.26 -23.10 20.45
CA TRP A 301 -6.61 -22.53 19.14
C TRP A 301 -6.26 -23.45 17.98
N SER A 302 -6.86 -24.65 17.95
CA SER A 302 -6.65 -25.63 16.89
C SER A 302 -7.02 -25.07 15.51
N GLY A 303 -6.10 -25.17 14.55
CA GLY A 303 -6.30 -24.71 13.17
C GLY A 303 -5.92 -23.25 12.93
N PHE A 304 -5.48 -22.50 13.95
CA PHE A 304 -4.93 -21.16 13.77
C PHE A 304 -3.42 -21.21 13.58
N ALA A 305 -2.90 -20.25 12.81
CA ALA A 305 -1.47 -20.07 12.62
C ALA A 305 -0.81 -19.62 13.94
N PRO A 306 0.47 -19.95 14.19
CA PRO A 306 1.14 -19.71 15.47
C PRO A 306 1.07 -18.25 15.95
N LEU A 307 1.29 -17.29 15.05
CA LEU A 307 1.21 -15.87 15.38
C LEU A 307 -0.21 -15.45 15.79
N ALA A 308 -1.23 -15.88 15.05
CA ALA A 308 -2.61 -15.54 15.37
C ALA A 308 -3.07 -16.17 16.69
N ALA A 309 -2.72 -17.44 16.91
CA ALA A 309 -2.99 -18.14 18.17
C ALA A 309 -2.33 -17.41 19.36
N TYR A 310 -1.08 -16.95 19.19
CA TYR A 310 -0.38 -16.15 20.19
C TYR A 310 -1.11 -14.83 20.50
N LEU A 311 -1.52 -14.06 19.48
CA LEU A 311 -2.23 -12.78 19.68
C LEU A 311 -3.55 -12.96 20.45
N PHE A 312 -4.29 -14.03 20.19
CA PHE A 312 -5.53 -14.33 20.92
C PHE A 312 -5.28 -14.81 22.34
N SER A 313 -4.31 -15.70 22.56
CA SER A 313 -3.92 -16.10 23.92
C SER A 313 -3.43 -14.92 24.76
N LEU A 314 -2.68 -13.99 24.14
CA LEU A 314 -2.25 -12.77 24.79
C LEU A 314 -3.43 -11.85 25.11
N GLN A 315 -4.39 -11.73 24.20
CA GLN A 315 -5.62 -10.98 24.46
C GLN A 315 -6.40 -11.58 25.65
N ASP A 316 -6.61 -12.90 25.71
CA ASP A 316 -7.30 -13.56 26.82
C ASP A 316 -6.57 -13.33 28.15
N TYR A 317 -5.24 -13.39 28.13
CA TYR A 317 -4.38 -13.09 29.27
C TYR A 317 -4.56 -11.64 29.76
N LEU A 318 -4.45 -10.67 28.86
CA LEU A 318 -4.56 -9.23 29.18
C LEU A 318 -5.97 -8.83 29.65
N VAL A 319 -7.00 -9.50 29.13
CA VAL A 319 -8.38 -9.32 29.62
C VAL A 319 -8.54 -9.89 31.03
N SER A 320 -7.93 -11.05 31.30
CA SER A 320 -7.97 -11.70 32.62
C SER A 320 -7.21 -10.91 33.69
N GLU A 321 -6.01 -10.40 33.37
CA GLU A 321 -5.23 -9.55 34.29
C GLU A 321 -5.96 -8.23 34.61
N ALA A 322 -6.56 -7.60 33.61
CA ALA A 322 -7.33 -6.37 33.81
C ALA A 322 -8.54 -6.57 34.76
N ALA A 323 -9.07 -7.79 34.85
CA ALA A 323 -10.12 -8.14 35.80
C ALA A 323 -9.60 -8.36 37.24
N GLN A 324 -8.32 -8.72 37.41
CA GLN A 324 -7.70 -9.03 38.70
C GLN A 324 -6.99 -7.82 39.35
N THR A 325 -6.38 -6.93 38.56
CA THR A 325 -5.53 -5.83 39.07
C THR A 325 -6.12 -4.48 38.69
N ARG A 326 -6.80 -3.81 39.63
CA ARG A 326 -7.57 -2.58 39.34
C ARG A 326 -6.74 -1.32 39.03
N LYS A 327 -5.41 -1.38 38.92
CA LYS A 327 -4.51 -0.24 38.61
C LYS A 327 -3.05 -0.72 38.44
N GLN A 328 -2.54 -0.90 37.21
CA GLN A 328 -1.11 -0.65 36.91
C GLN A 328 -0.78 -0.60 35.39
N ILE A 329 -0.31 0.59 34.98
CA ILE A 329 0.64 1.03 33.92
C ILE A 329 0.67 0.27 32.56
N ASP A 330 0.19 0.94 31.50
CA ASP A 330 0.24 0.55 30.08
C ASP A 330 1.62 0.09 29.54
N ASN A 331 2.72 0.47 30.20
CA ASN A 331 4.08 0.12 29.78
C ASN A 331 4.46 -1.35 30.05
N GLU A 332 4.01 -1.96 31.16
CA GLU A 332 4.33 -3.37 31.47
C GLU A 332 3.56 -4.34 30.57
N ILE A 333 2.33 -3.95 30.17
CA ILE A 333 1.47 -4.69 29.23
C ILE A 333 2.11 -4.80 27.83
N THR A 334 2.80 -3.74 27.40
CA THR A 334 3.42 -3.68 26.07
C THR A 334 4.67 -4.56 25.99
N GLU A 335 5.42 -4.70 27.09
CA GLU A 335 6.63 -5.53 27.14
C GLU A 335 6.32 -7.04 27.07
N ALA A 336 5.17 -7.45 27.61
CA ALA A 336 4.68 -8.85 27.54
C ALA A 336 4.31 -9.30 26.12
N ALA A 337 3.97 -8.36 25.24
CA ALA A 337 3.45 -8.60 23.90
C ALA A 337 4.55 -8.66 22.81
N SER A 338 5.59 -9.47 23.04
CA SER A 338 6.78 -9.50 22.17
C SER A 338 6.61 -10.33 20.89
N ILE A 339 7.10 -9.74 19.80
CA ILE A 339 7.25 -10.40 18.50
C ILE A 339 8.72 -10.30 18.05
N HIS A 340 9.18 -11.31 17.32
CA HIS A 340 10.51 -11.32 16.72
C HIS A 340 10.42 -11.54 15.22
N CYS A 341 11.38 -11.00 14.47
CA CYS A 341 11.43 -11.12 13.03
C CYS A 341 12.69 -11.89 12.62
N CYS A 342 12.53 -12.88 11.75
CA CYS A 342 13.65 -13.68 11.23
C CYS A 342 13.75 -13.51 9.71
N PRO A 343 14.91 -13.17 9.14
CA PRO A 343 15.08 -13.15 7.70
C PRO A 343 14.96 -14.57 7.15
N VAL A 344 14.03 -14.79 6.23
CA VAL A 344 13.77 -16.11 5.62
C VAL A 344 14.30 -16.22 4.20
N SER A 345 14.42 -15.09 3.49
CA SER A 345 15.03 -15.04 2.16
C SER A 345 15.36 -13.61 1.75
N ASN A 346 16.09 -13.46 0.65
CA ASN A 346 16.35 -12.17 0.02
C ASN A 346 16.62 -12.35 -1.48
N PHE A 347 16.52 -11.25 -2.22
CA PHE A 347 16.95 -11.18 -3.61
C PHE A 347 17.48 -9.78 -3.95
N SER A 348 18.29 -9.71 -5.00
CA SER A 348 18.84 -8.45 -5.48
C SER A 348 18.13 -8.02 -6.76
N ALA A 349 17.41 -6.90 -6.67
CA ALA A 349 16.76 -6.24 -7.78
C ALA A 349 17.72 -5.23 -8.44
N TYR A 350 18.95 -5.67 -8.71
CA TYR A 350 19.98 -4.86 -9.33
C TYR A 350 19.73 -4.72 -10.83
N VAL A 351 19.99 -3.54 -11.37
CA VAL A 351 19.97 -3.28 -12.82
C VAL A 351 21.41 -3.09 -13.27
N SER A 352 21.91 -4.02 -14.07
CA SER A 352 23.28 -3.90 -14.59
C SER A 352 23.40 -2.71 -15.54
N PRO A 353 24.59 -2.07 -15.61
CA PRO A 353 24.85 -0.99 -16.57
C PRO A 353 24.59 -1.42 -18.02
N GLU A 354 24.83 -2.68 -18.36
CA GLU A 354 24.56 -3.22 -19.69
C GLU A 354 23.06 -3.36 -19.98
N ALA A 355 22.26 -3.71 -18.97
CA ALA A 355 20.79 -3.79 -19.09
C ALA A 355 20.12 -2.41 -19.11
N ALA A 356 20.81 -1.37 -18.67
CA ALA A 356 20.38 0.02 -18.76
C ALA A 356 20.78 0.70 -20.09
N ALA A 357 21.69 0.10 -20.88
CA ALA A 357 22.14 0.63 -22.17
C ALA A 357 21.06 0.66 -23.28
N GLN A 358 19.82 0.26 -22.99
CA GLN A 358 18.66 0.55 -23.84
C GLN A 358 18.15 1.99 -23.68
N SER A 359 18.66 2.75 -22.69
CA SER A 359 18.53 4.20 -22.61
C SER A 359 19.87 4.85 -22.99
N ALA A 360 19.83 5.84 -23.89
CA ALA A 360 21.00 6.30 -24.63
C ALA A 360 21.98 7.22 -23.85
N THR A 361 21.94 7.27 -22.52
CA THR A 361 22.79 8.21 -21.73
C THR A 361 23.25 7.61 -20.40
N THR A 362 24.56 7.31 -20.34
CA THR A 362 25.50 7.39 -19.19
C THR A 362 25.14 6.82 -17.80
N THR A 363 25.90 5.78 -17.40
CA THR A 363 26.27 5.34 -16.04
C THR A 363 25.16 5.18 -14.98
N THR A 364 24.66 3.94 -14.79
CA THR A 364 23.73 3.55 -13.70
C THR A 364 24.42 3.32 -12.34
N TRP A 365 25.29 4.23 -11.93
CA TRP A 365 25.82 4.22 -10.57
C TRP A 365 24.72 4.68 -9.61
N GLY A 366 23.97 3.72 -9.06
CA GLY A 366 23.01 3.95 -7.99
C GLY A 366 21.55 3.68 -8.33
N SER A 367 21.18 2.50 -8.84
CA SER A 367 19.77 2.09 -8.89
C SER A 367 19.25 1.69 -7.50
N GLY A 368 18.00 2.02 -7.18
CA GLY A 368 17.37 1.68 -5.90
C GLY A 368 15.91 1.25 -6.05
N VAL A 369 15.50 0.24 -5.29
CA VAL A 369 14.11 -0.19 -5.17
C VAL A 369 13.36 0.85 -4.35
N THR A 370 12.36 1.48 -4.93
CA THR A 370 11.54 2.52 -4.25
C THR A 370 10.17 2.02 -3.80
N SER A 371 9.72 0.88 -4.33
CA SER A 371 8.41 0.31 -3.99
C SER A 371 8.47 -1.21 -4.02
N VAL A 372 7.77 -1.85 -3.09
CA VAL A 372 7.63 -3.30 -2.95
C VAL A 372 6.15 -3.57 -2.69
N ALA A 373 5.60 -4.60 -3.35
CA ALA A 373 4.25 -5.07 -3.05
C ALA A 373 4.12 -6.58 -3.30
N PHE A 374 3.50 -7.28 -2.36
CA PHE A 374 3.10 -8.66 -2.54
C PHE A 374 1.87 -8.78 -3.44
N ASP A 375 1.83 -9.83 -4.27
CA ASP A 375 0.57 -10.24 -4.91
C ASP A 375 -0.38 -10.81 -3.84
N PRO A 376 -1.56 -10.21 -3.63
CA PRO A 376 -2.49 -10.62 -2.57
C PRO A 376 -3.08 -12.03 -2.76
N THR A 377 -2.91 -12.65 -3.93
CA THR A 377 -3.46 -13.98 -4.26
C THR A 377 -2.44 -15.12 -4.22
N ARG A 378 -1.16 -14.79 -4.00
CA ARG A 378 -0.04 -15.74 -4.07
C ARG A 378 0.60 -16.02 -2.72
N GLY A 379 -0.05 -15.60 -1.63
CA GLY A 379 0.33 -15.94 -0.26
C GLY A 379 1.80 -15.70 0.07
N GLY A 380 2.36 -14.57 -0.39
CA GLY A 380 3.74 -14.19 -0.15
C GLY A 380 4.77 -14.79 -1.12
N GLY A 381 4.36 -15.60 -2.09
CA GLY A 381 5.25 -16.21 -3.09
C GLY A 381 5.58 -15.34 -4.30
N VAL A 382 4.89 -14.20 -4.48
CA VAL A 382 5.13 -13.27 -5.60
C VAL A 382 5.27 -11.86 -5.06
N ILE A 383 6.35 -11.17 -5.46
CA ILE A 383 6.68 -9.80 -5.08
C ILE A 383 6.92 -8.98 -6.35
N THR A 384 6.26 -7.84 -6.47
CA THR A 384 6.59 -6.83 -7.47
C THR A 384 7.40 -5.72 -6.84
N VAL A 385 8.41 -5.25 -7.58
CA VAL A 385 9.28 -4.14 -7.19
C VAL A 385 9.34 -3.09 -8.29
N VAL A 386 9.44 -1.82 -7.87
CA VAL A 386 9.75 -0.71 -8.76
C VAL A 386 11.15 -0.20 -8.43
N ILE A 387 11.99 -0.11 -9.45
CA ILE A 387 13.38 0.33 -9.36
C ILE A 387 13.49 1.66 -10.09
N VAL A 388 14.19 2.60 -9.46
CA VAL A 388 14.65 3.83 -10.10
C VAL A 388 15.94 3.54 -10.86
N GLU A 389 15.96 3.86 -12.15
CA GLU A 389 17.16 3.82 -12.97
C GLU A 389 17.82 5.21 -13.00
N GLY A 390 19.13 5.27 -12.78
CA GLY A 390 19.91 6.52 -12.77
C GLY A 390 20.75 6.66 -11.50
N GLN A 391 21.16 7.89 -11.17
CA GLN A 391 21.94 8.18 -9.97
C GLN A 391 20.99 8.51 -8.82
N TYR A 392 20.67 7.52 -7.99
CA TYR A 392 19.73 7.68 -6.86
C TYR A 392 20.24 8.67 -5.79
N MET A 393 21.57 8.81 -5.62
CA MET A 393 22.21 9.84 -4.79
C MET A 393 23.56 10.22 -5.40
N SER A 394 23.90 11.52 -5.49
CA SER A 394 25.25 11.95 -5.83
C SER A 394 26.14 11.95 -4.58
N PRO A 395 27.27 11.20 -4.57
CA PRO A 395 28.21 11.24 -3.45
C PRO A 395 28.97 12.57 -3.34
N TYR A 396 29.01 13.35 -4.42
CA TYR A 396 29.80 14.57 -4.53
C TYR A 396 28.97 15.85 -4.34
N ASP A 397 27.66 15.77 -4.57
CA ASP A 397 26.72 16.88 -4.39
C ASP A 397 25.36 16.34 -3.89
N PRO A 398 25.18 16.15 -2.58
CA PRO A 398 23.95 15.60 -2.02
C PRO A 398 22.72 16.50 -2.27
N ASP A 399 22.92 17.76 -2.66
CA ASP A 399 21.88 18.75 -2.90
C ASP A 399 21.32 18.70 -4.34
N GLU A 400 22.03 18.07 -5.30
CA GLU A 400 21.54 17.90 -6.69
C GLU A 400 20.34 16.92 -6.82
N GLY A 401 20.05 16.13 -5.76
CA GLY A 401 18.95 15.17 -5.75
C GLY A 401 19.15 13.96 -6.69
N PRO A 402 18.22 12.99 -6.71
CA PRO A 402 18.34 11.82 -7.57
C PRO A 402 18.23 12.19 -9.06
N SER A 403 19.21 11.81 -9.90
CA SER A 403 19.02 11.89 -11.35
C SER A 403 18.30 10.65 -11.86
N ILE A 404 16.98 10.77 -12.05
CA ILE A 404 16.13 9.68 -12.54
C ILE A 404 16.16 9.67 -14.07
N THR A 405 16.65 8.57 -14.63
CA THR A 405 16.75 8.32 -16.09
C THR A 405 15.65 7.38 -16.60
N GLY A 406 15.00 6.64 -15.70
CA GLY A 406 13.94 5.70 -16.04
C GLY A 406 13.40 4.96 -14.83
N TRP A 407 12.40 4.12 -15.08
CA TRP A 407 11.83 3.22 -14.08
C TRP A 407 11.84 1.80 -14.61
N ARG A 408 11.98 0.84 -13.72
CA ARG A 408 11.85 -0.58 -14.05
C ARG A 408 10.90 -1.27 -13.09
N VAL A 409 9.95 -2.01 -13.64
CA VAL A 409 9.02 -2.84 -12.89
C VAL A 409 9.45 -4.29 -13.05
N GLN A 410 9.73 -4.95 -11.93
CA GLN A 410 10.07 -6.37 -11.92
C GLN A 410 9.07 -7.16 -11.07
N CYS A 411 8.68 -8.33 -11.55
CA CYS A 411 7.89 -9.30 -10.79
C CYS A 411 8.76 -10.51 -10.49
N TRP A 412 8.85 -10.88 -9.22
CA TRP A 412 9.67 -11.96 -8.68
C TRP A 412 8.76 -13.05 -8.11
N GLU A 413 9.07 -14.30 -8.42
CA GLU A 413 8.37 -15.45 -7.85
C GLU A 413 9.34 -16.36 -7.10
N SER A 414 8.89 -16.86 -5.96
CA SER A 414 9.63 -17.76 -5.11
C SER A 414 9.41 -19.22 -5.48
N SER A 415 10.45 -20.03 -5.25
CA SER A 415 10.40 -21.48 -5.33
C SER A 415 11.25 -22.07 -4.20
N LEU A 416 10.85 -23.24 -3.68
CA LEU A 416 11.67 -23.98 -2.73
C LEU A 416 12.64 -24.87 -3.50
N GLN A 417 13.94 -24.67 -3.30
CA GLN A 417 14.99 -25.46 -3.92
C GLN A 417 15.90 -26.08 -2.86
N PRO A 418 16.47 -27.27 -3.11
CA PRO A 418 17.49 -27.83 -2.22
C PRO A 418 18.70 -26.89 -2.12
N VAL A 419 19.21 -26.69 -0.91
CA VAL A 419 20.44 -25.95 -0.66
C VAL A 419 21.60 -26.72 -1.26
N VAL A 420 22.39 -26.03 -2.09
CA VAL A 420 23.65 -26.56 -2.58
C VAL A 420 24.68 -26.48 -1.46
N LEU A 421 24.83 -27.59 -0.73
CA LEU A 421 25.84 -27.70 0.32
C LEU A 421 27.21 -27.95 -0.31
N HIS A 422 28.20 -27.20 0.16
CA HIS A 422 29.58 -27.46 -0.23
C HIS A 422 29.98 -28.89 0.21
N PRO A 423 30.71 -29.67 -0.61
CA PRO A 423 31.05 -31.07 -0.32
C PRO A 423 31.73 -31.30 1.05
N ILE A 424 32.36 -30.27 1.62
CA ILE A 424 32.98 -30.31 2.95
C ILE A 424 31.98 -30.60 4.09
N PHE A 425 30.69 -30.29 3.90
CA PHE A 425 29.63 -30.55 4.87
C PHE A 425 28.99 -31.96 4.71
N GLY A 426 29.54 -32.79 3.81
CA GLY A 426 29.05 -34.14 3.52
C GLY A 426 27.85 -34.17 2.57
N SER A 427 27.58 -35.35 1.99
CA SER A 427 26.39 -35.56 1.16
C SER A 427 25.14 -35.65 2.06
N PRO A 428 24.00 -35.02 1.71
CA PRO A 428 22.73 -35.13 2.45
C PRO A 428 22.30 -36.59 2.68
N SER A 429 22.68 -37.49 1.75
CA SER A 429 22.42 -38.93 1.85
C SER A 429 23.08 -39.61 3.05
N SER A 430 24.06 -38.98 3.69
CA SER A 430 24.79 -39.53 4.84
C SER A 430 24.02 -39.38 6.16
N PHE A 431 22.98 -38.54 6.20
CA PHE A 431 22.22 -38.18 7.41
C PHE A 431 20.78 -38.68 7.42
N GLY A 432 20.36 -39.49 6.45
CA GLY A 432 19.02 -40.11 6.41
C GLY A 432 17.84 -39.14 6.29
N GLY A 433 18.08 -37.86 6.03
CA GLY A 433 17.07 -36.81 5.91
C GLY A 433 16.96 -36.23 4.50
N GLN A 434 15.85 -35.55 4.21
CA GLN A 434 15.73 -34.73 3.01
C GLN A 434 16.77 -33.58 3.04
N PRO A 435 17.32 -33.17 1.87
CA PRO A 435 18.25 -32.05 1.83
C PRO A 435 17.57 -30.77 2.36
N PRO A 436 18.32 -29.89 3.06
CA PRO A 436 17.76 -28.63 3.52
C PRO A 436 17.26 -27.82 2.33
N MET A 437 16.13 -27.13 2.50
CA MET A 437 15.48 -26.35 1.45
C MET A 437 15.71 -24.85 1.69
N GLN A 438 15.81 -24.08 0.60
CA GLN A 438 15.89 -22.63 0.61
C GLN A 438 14.89 -22.04 -0.37
N THR A 439 14.35 -20.88 -0.02
CA THR A 439 13.52 -20.07 -0.91
C THR A 439 14.42 -19.31 -1.89
N VAL A 440 14.26 -19.60 -3.18
CA VAL A 440 14.96 -18.95 -4.29
C VAL A 440 13.97 -18.09 -5.06
N TRP A 441 14.35 -16.85 -5.34
CA TRP A 441 13.56 -15.89 -6.09
C TRP A 441 14.05 -15.80 -7.54
N SER A 442 13.11 -15.81 -8.48
CA SER A 442 13.38 -15.68 -9.91
C SER A 442 12.53 -14.57 -10.53
N THR A 443 13.13 -13.76 -11.40
CA THR A 443 12.42 -12.69 -12.10
C THR A 443 11.55 -13.28 -13.21
N ARG A 444 10.23 -13.09 -13.12
CA ARG A 444 9.24 -13.46 -14.15
C ARG A 444 9.02 -12.34 -15.16
N VAL A 445 8.99 -11.10 -14.69
CA VAL A 445 8.72 -9.91 -15.50
C VAL A 445 9.80 -8.88 -15.24
N ASN A 446 10.24 -8.21 -16.30
CA ASN A 446 11.18 -7.09 -16.23
C ASN A 446 10.81 -6.09 -17.34
N LYS A 447 10.12 -5.01 -16.98
CA LYS A 447 9.62 -3.98 -17.92
C LYS A 447 10.27 -2.64 -17.60
N SER A 448 10.86 -1.99 -18.59
CA SER A 448 11.33 -0.61 -18.51
C SER A 448 10.20 0.35 -18.86
N ILE A 449 10.08 1.43 -18.10
CA ILE A 449 9.13 2.53 -18.35
C ILE A 449 9.97 3.79 -18.55
N THR A 450 9.86 4.36 -19.74
CA THR A 450 10.54 5.60 -20.09
C THR A 450 9.96 6.77 -19.29
N PRO A 451 10.77 7.76 -18.88
CA PRO A 451 10.26 9.01 -18.34
C PRO A 451 9.25 9.64 -19.31
N THR A 452 8.02 9.88 -18.86
CA THR A 452 7.01 10.68 -19.59
C THR A 452 7.57 12.07 -19.94
N GLU A 453 7.15 12.67 -21.06
CA GLU A 453 7.71 13.95 -21.54
C GLU A 453 7.56 15.13 -20.56
N ASP A 454 6.63 15.05 -19.60
CA ASP A 454 6.48 16.03 -18.51
C ASP A 454 7.63 15.99 -17.48
N LEU A 455 8.51 14.98 -17.54
CA LEU A 455 9.80 14.98 -16.82
C LEU A 455 10.86 15.85 -17.52
N LYS A 456 10.66 16.23 -18.78
CA LYS A 456 11.67 16.91 -19.63
C LYS A 456 11.66 18.45 -19.54
N ASN A 457 10.75 19.07 -18.78
CA ASN A 457 10.67 20.54 -18.71
C ASN A 457 10.35 21.08 -17.30
N PRO A 458 11.29 21.77 -16.65
CA PRO A 458 10.98 22.80 -15.68
C PRO A 458 10.79 24.12 -16.44
N GLN A 459 9.56 24.46 -16.84
CA GLN A 459 9.24 25.88 -16.90
C GLN A 459 8.78 26.28 -15.52
N THR A 460 9.74 26.63 -14.68
CA THR A 460 9.53 27.56 -13.57
C THR A 460 8.75 28.74 -14.13
N TYR A 461 7.47 28.84 -13.78
CA TYR A 461 6.69 30.03 -14.07
C TYR A 461 7.21 31.14 -13.16
N VAL A 462 8.29 31.80 -13.58
CA VAL A 462 8.75 33.05 -12.97
C VAL A 462 7.72 34.10 -13.41
N PRO A 463 7.02 34.79 -12.48
CA PRO A 463 6.29 35.99 -12.85
C PRO A 463 7.33 36.98 -13.38
N MET A 464 7.24 37.31 -14.66
CA MET A 464 8.09 38.29 -15.35
C MET A 464 8.40 39.50 -14.46
N PRO A 465 9.66 39.77 -14.10
CA PRO A 465 10.09 41.11 -13.80
C PRO A 465 10.33 41.80 -15.14
N THR A 466 9.57 42.85 -15.41
CA THR A 466 9.95 43.86 -16.40
C THR A 466 11.28 44.44 -15.99
N THR A 467 12.35 44.13 -16.72
CA THR A 467 13.38 45.04 -17.27
C THR A 467 14.59 44.22 -17.71
N SER A 468 15.02 44.50 -18.94
CA SER A 468 16.25 44.03 -19.58
C SER A 468 17.51 44.36 -18.77
N ASP A 469 18.47 43.44 -18.73
CA ASP A 469 19.84 43.74 -19.16
C ASP A 469 20.66 42.48 -19.40
N GLU A 470 21.36 42.49 -20.54
CA GLU A 470 22.25 41.44 -21.05
C GLU A 470 23.55 41.38 -20.23
N ARG A 471 23.97 40.18 -19.79
CA ARG A 471 25.39 39.79 -19.79
C ARG A 471 25.62 38.29 -19.53
N SER A 472 25.98 37.60 -20.61
CA SER A 472 26.92 36.48 -20.73
C SER A 472 27.21 35.59 -19.51
N SER A 473 26.80 34.33 -19.60
CA SER A 473 27.64 33.20 -19.18
C SER A 473 27.40 31.99 -20.09
N SER A 474 28.51 31.29 -20.30
CA SER A 474 28.85 30.35 -21.36
C SER A 474 28.16 28.99 -21.33
N GLU A 475 27.95 28.46 -22.54
CA GLU A 475 27.77 27.07 -22.96
C GLU A 475 28.02 25.97 -21.91
N CYS A 476 26.93 25.35 -21.44
CA CYS A 476 26.87 23.94 -21.02
C CYS A 476 25.39 23.50 -20.97
N SER A 477 24.71 23.47 -22.13
CA SER A 477 23.24 23.29 -22.19
C SER A 477 22.74 22.01 -22.85
N VAL A 478 23.60 21.01 -23.10
CA VAL A 478 23.17 19.80 -23.84
C VAL A 478 22.89 18.59 -22.93
N ASP A 479 23.50 18.48 -21.75
CA ASP A 479 23.36 17.28 -20.88
C ASP A 479 22.35 17.41 -19.73
N ARG A 480 21.74 18.59 -19.51
CA ARG A 480 20.72 18.79 -18.45
C ARG A 480 19.29 18.38 -18.84
N ALA A 481 19.02 18.12 -20.12
CA ALA A 481 17.66 17.93 -20.62
C ALA A 481 17.00 16.58 -20.21
N ASN A 482 17.79 15.60 -19.74
CA ASN A 482 17.31 14.25 -19.40
C ASN A 482 17.30 13.95 -17.90
N ARG A 483 17.55 14.93 -17.03
CA ARG A 483 17.64 14.72 -15.58
C ARG A 483 16.48 15.39 -14.87
N LEU A 484 15.77 14.63 -14.03
CA LEU A 484 14.89 15.20 -13.02
C LEU A 484 15.73 15.99 -12.01
N SER A 485 15.71 17.32 -12.09
CA SER A 485 16.21 18.18 -11.02
C SER A 485 15.11 18.42 -10.00
N PHE A 486 15.44 18.23 -8.72
CA PHE A 486 14.54 18.54 -7.61
C PHE A 486 14.86 19.94 -7.08
N ASP A 487 13.83 20.71 -6.75
CA ASP A 487 14.02 21.89 -5.90
C ASP A 487 14.19 21.39 -4.45
N PRO A 488 15.27 21.77 -3.73
CA PRO A 488 15.51 21.44 -2.33
C PRO A 488 14.30 21.65 -1.40
N TYR A 489 13.41 22.59 -1.75
CA TYR A 489 12.20 22.90 -0.98
C TYR A 489 10.95 22.09 -1.39
N ASP A 490 10.95 21.47 -2.58
CA ASP A 490 9.86 20.63 -3.13
C ASP A 490 10.18 19.13 -3.15
N LEU A 491 11.38 18.72 -2.70
CA LEU A 491 11.64 17.30 -2.48
C LEU A 491 10.54 16.72 -1.58
N PRO A 492 10.02 15.52 -1.89
CA PRO A 492 9.30 14.79 -0.86
C PRO A 492 10.24 14.75 0.35
N ASN A 493 9.76 15.19 1.52
CA ASN A 493 10.52 15.16 2.78
C ASN A 493 11.09 13.76 3.09
N ASP A 494 10.66 12.77 2.31
CA ASP A 494 11.13 11.42 2.30
C ASP A 494 11.50 10.97 0.86
N VAL A 495 12.80 10.95 0.55
CA VAL A 495 13.36 10.44 -0.74
C VAL A 495 13.03 8.96 -0.97
N ARG A 496 12.48 8.25 0.03
CA ARG A 496 12.23 6.80 0.00
C ARG A 496 10.99 6.42 -0.83
N GLN A 497 10.00 7.29 -1.01
CA GLN A 497 8.75 6.99 -1.74
C GLN A 497 8.66 7.75 -3.07
N LEU A 498 9.13 7.12 -4.15
CA LEU A 498 9.12 7.66 -5.51
C LEU A 498 8.12 6.93 -6.43
N ALA A 499 7.62 5.78 -5.99
CA ALA A 499 6.54 5.06 -6.66
C ALA A 499 5.69 4.25 -5.67
N GLN A 500 4.48 3.89 -6.09
CA GLN A 500 3.58 3.00 -5.35
C GLN A 500 2.98 1.96 -6.28
N ILE A 501 3.01 0.70 -5.86
CA ILE A 501 2.41 -0.44 -6.55
C ILE A 501 1.07 -0.75 -5.89
N VAL A 502 0.03 -0.93 -6.69
CA VAL A 502 -1.31 -1.30 -6.22
C VAL A 502 -1.78 -2.53 -7.00
N TYR A 503 -2.07 -3.61 -6.30
CA TYR A 503 -2.72 -4.78 -6.88
C TYR A 503 -4.24 -4.64 -6.83
N SER A 504 -4.90 -5.20 -7.84
CA SER A 504 -6.29 -5.61 -7.74
C SER A 504 -6.49 -6.67 -6.64
N ALA A 505 -7.68 -6.73 -6.07
CA ALA A 505 -8.01 -7.68 -5.01
C ALA A 505 -7.81 -9.16 -5.40
N HIS A 506 -7.80 -9.47 -6.70
CA HIS A 506 -7.63 -10.81 -7.24
C HIS A 506 -6.31 -10.98 -8.02
N GLY A 507 -5.37 -10.04 -7.89
CA GLY A 507 -4.00 -10.14 -8.42
C GLY A 507 -3.87 -10.07 -9.94
N GLY A 508 -4.98 -9.98 -10.68
CA GLY A 508 -5.00 -10.00 -12.15
C GLY A 508 -4.51 -8.70 -12.78
N GLU A 509 -4.81 -7.56 -12.15
CA GLU A 509 -4.36 -6.24 -12.57
C GLU A 509 -3.41 -5.61 -11.54
N VAL A 510 -2.44 -4.85 -12.04
CA VAL A 510 -1.45 -4.12 -11.26
C VAL A 510 -1.36 -2.69 -11.79
N ALA A 511 -1.43 -1.71 -10.92
CA ALA A 511 -1.18 -0.32 -11.25
C ALA A 511 0.10 0.16 -10.56
N VAL A 512 0.93 0.90 -11.29
CA VAL A 512 2.13 1.54 -10.75
C VAL A 512 1.98 3.04 -10.92
N ALA A 513 1.95 3.76 -9.80
CA ALA A 513 1.91 5.22 -9.75
C ALA A 513 3.30 5.76 -9.40
N PHE A 514 3.73 6.79 -10.12
CA PHE A 514 5.02 7.44 -9.94
C PHE A 514 4.85 8.82 -9.32
N LEU A 515 5.93 9.31 -8.71
CA LEU A 515 6.06 10.71 -8.34
C LEU A 515 5.77 11.60 -9.56
N ARG A 516 5.07 12.71 -9.34
CA ARG A 516 4.50 13.60 -10.37
C ARG A 516 3.29 13.03 -11.11
N GLY A 517 2.79 11.85 -10.73
CA GLY A 517 1.44 11.39 -11.05
C GLY A 517 1.27 10.63 -12.37
N GLY A 518 2.36 10.12 -12.96
CA GLY A 518 2.26 9.10 -14.01
C GLY A 518 1.72 7.79 -13.42
N VAL A 519 0.71 7.19 -14.05
CA VAL A 519 0.11 5.92 -13.65
C VAL A 519 0.09 4.96 -14.83
N HIS A 520 0.66 3.78 -14.65
CA HIS A 520 0.68 2.70 -15.65
C HIS A 520 -0.11 1.51 -15.13
N ILE A 521 -0.95 0.93 -15.97
CA ILE A 521 -1.83 -0.19 -15.61
C ILE A 521 -1.43 -1.41 -16.45
N PHE A 522 -1.26 -2.54 -15.77
CA PHE A 522 -0.91 -3.83 -16.33
C PHE A 522 -1.99 -4.85 -16.00
N SER A 523 -2.16 -5.85 -16.87
CA SER A 523 -3.02 -7.01 -16.62
C SER A 523 -2.30 -8.30 -16.98
N GLY A 524 -2.63 -9.37 -16.25
CA GLY A 524 -2.09 -10.70 -16.43
C GLY A 524 -0.66 -10.88 -15.88
N PRO A 525 -0.17 -12.12 -15.89
CA PRO A 525 1.07 -12.54 -15.23
C PRO A 525 2.34 -12.00 -15.90
N ASN A 526 2.23 -11.55 -17.15
CA ASN A 526 3.34 -10.98 -17.92
C ASN A 526 3.41 -9.44 -17.86
N PHE A 527 2.50 -8.83 -17.09
CA PHE A 527 2.27 -7.39 -17.01
C PHE A 527 2.12 -6.78 -18.40
N ASP A 528 1.08 -7.22 -19.12
CA ASP A 528 0.73 -6.64 -20.40
C ASP A 528 0.06 -5.29 -20.13
N GLN A 529 0.62 -4.22 -20.71
CA GLN A 529 0.14 -2.86 -20.45
C GLN A 529 -1.27 -2.68 -21.04
N VAL A 530 -2.21 -2.27 -20.18
CA VAL A 530 -3.61 -2.02 -20.54
C VAL A 530 -3.84 -0.56 -20.91
N ASP A 531 -3.34 0.35 -20.07
CA ASP A 531 -3.52 1.79 -20.22
C ASP A 531 -2.43 2.53 -19.41
N SER A 532 -2.27 3.83 -19.68
CA SER A 532 -1.44 4.73 -18.89
C SER A 532 -1.97 6.15 -18.96
N TYR A 533 -1.90 6.87 -17.85
CA TYR A 533 -2.35 8.25 -17.78
C TYR A 533 -1.52 9.08 -16.82
N HIS A 534 -1.64 10.38 -16.96
CA HIS A 534 -0.96 11.34 -16.10
C HIS A 534 -1.97 12.15 -15.31
N VAL A 535 -1.65 12.38 -14.03
CA VAL A 535 -2.41 13.23 -13.12
C VAL A 535 -1.47 14.31 -12.61
N ASN A 536 -1.79 15.57 -12.82
CA ASN A 536 -0.96 16.67 -12.32
C ASN A 536 -1.12 16.79 -10.80
N VAL A 537 -0.12 16.30 -10.06
CA VAL A 537 -0.08 16.24 -8.58
C VAL A 537 1.16 16.94 -8.00
N GLY A 538 1.92 17.68 -8.83
CA GLY A 538 3.17 18.32 -8.41
C GLY A 538 4.18 17.32 -7.86
N SER A 539 4.78 17.61 -6.70
CA SER A 539 5.75 16.77 -5.99
C SER A 539 5.11 15.66 -5.12
N SER A 540 4.11 14.97 -5.66
CA SER A 540 3.35 13.94 -4.93
C SER A 540 3.12 12.67 -5.78
N ILE A 541 2.61 11.61 -5.14
CA ILE A 541 2.13 10.38 -5.78
C ILE A 541 0.61 10.34 -5.56
N ALA A 542 -0.15 10.05 -6.62
CA ALA A 542 -1.59 9.81 -6.53
C ALA A 542 -1.86 8.32 -6.73
N PRO A 543 -1.71 7.48 -5.67
CA PRO A 543 -1.95 6.06 -5.81
C PRO A 543 -3.40 5.79 -6.16
N PRO A 544 -3.67 4.94 -7.16
CA PRO A 544 -5.03 4.62 -7.53
C PRO A 544 -5.60 3.49 -6.67
N ALA A 545 -6.91 3.26 -6.77
CA ALA A 545 -7.58 2.12 -6.14
C ALA A 545 -8.45 1.36 -7.16
N PHE A 546 -8.27 0.04 -7.24
CA PHE A 546 -9.10 -0.81 -8.09
C PHE A 546 -10.47 -1.08 -7.46
N SER A 547 -11.50 -1.12 -8.30
CA SER A 547 -12.77 -1.76 -7.96
C SER A 547 -12.60 -3.26 -7.67
N SER A 548 -13.54 -3.89 -6.96
CA SER A 548 -13.47 -5.33 -6.62
C SER A 548 -13.33 -6.24 -7.84
N SER A 549 -14.02 -5.92 -8.93
CA SER A 549 -13.93 -6.61 -10.23
C SER A 549 -12.77 -6.13 -11.09
N SER A 550 -12.05 -5.08 -10.66
CA SER A 550 -11.00 -4.39 -11.42
C SER A 550 -11.41 -3.93 -12.82
N CYS A 551 -12.72 -3.79 -13.06
CA CYS A 551 -13.22 -3.17 -14.28
C CYS A 551 -12.95 -1.67 -14.31
N CYS A 552 -12.80 -1.05 -13.14
CA CYS A 552 -12.55 0.37 -12.94
C CYS A 552 -11.37 0.62 -11.99
N LEU A 553 -10.71 1.76 -12.20
CA LEU A 553 -9.64 2.30 -11.37
C LEU A 553 -9.99 3.74 -10.97
N ALA A 554 -9.86 4.05 -9.68
CA ALA A 554 -10.09 5.38 -9.13
C ALA A 554 -8.76 6.08 -8.83
N SER A 555 -8.62 7.35 -9.22
CA SER A 555 -7.54 8.23 -8.79
C SER A 555 -8.10 9.53 -8.24
N VAL A 556 -7.48 10.03 -7.17
CA VAL A 556 -7.82 11.30 -6.55
C VAL A 556 -6.60 12.21 -6.54
N TRP A 557 -6.82 13.49 -6.80
CA TRP A 557 -5.80 14.53 -6.65
C TRP A 557 -6.43 15.88 -6.34
N HIS A 558 -5.62 16.79 -5.81
CA HIS A 558 -5.98 18.18 -5.70
C HIS A 558 -5.51 18.98 -6.93
N ASP A 559 -6.46 19.63 -7.60
CA ASP A 559 -6.21 20.54 -8.73
C ASP A 559 -5.92 21.94 -8.19
N THR A 560 -4.63 22.26 -8.02
CA THR A 560 -4.15 23.52 -7.42
C THR A 560 -4.62 24.76 -8.17
N LEU A 561 -4.72 24.68 -9.51
CA LEU A 561 -5.20 25.76 -10.35
C LEU A 561 -6.67 26.11 -10.07
N LYS A 562 -7.46 25.11 -9.67
CA LYS A 562 -8.90 25.26 -9.43
C LYS A 562 -9.29 25.13 -7.96
N ASP A 563 -8.31 25.03 -7.06
CA ASP A 563 -8.46 24.86 -5.61
C ASP A 563 -9.56 23.85 -5.27
N ARG A 564 -9.44 22.64 -5.83
CA ARG A 564 -10.45 21.58 -5.65
C ARG A 564 -9.88 20.18 -5.77
N THR A 565 -10.39 19.28 -4.95
CA THR A 565 -10.11 17.85 -5.06
C THR A 565 -11.01 17.19 -6.12
N ILE A 566 -10.40 16.41 -7.01
CA ILE A 566 -11.06 15.70 -8.10
C ILE A 566 -10.84 14.20 -7.91
N LEU A 567 -11.93 13.45 -7.94
CA LEU A 567 -11.91 12.00 -8.14
C LEU A 567 -12.16 11.72 -9.63
N LYS A 568 -11.33 10.90 -10.24
CA LYS A 568 -11.53 10.36 -11.58
C LYS A 568 -11.63 8.84 -11.50
N ILE A 569 -12.68 8.29 -12.09
CA ILE A 569 -12.85 6.85 -12.27
C ILE A 569 -12.67 6.56 -13.75
N ILE A 570 -11.74 5.68 -14.07
CA ILE A 570 -11.47 5.23 -15.43
C ILE A 570 -11.82 3.74 -15.56
N ARG A 571 -12.20 3.34 -16.77
CA ARG A 571 -12.41 1.94 -17.13
C ARG A 571 -11.05 1.29 -17.42
N VAL A 572 -10.81 0.14 -16.80
CA VAL A 572 -9.66 -0.72 -17.06
C VAL A 572 -10.07 -1.90 -17.93
N LEU A 573 -11.18 -2.57 -17.60
CA LEU A 573 -11.63 -3.78 -18.30
C LEU A 573 -13.10 -3.74 -18.75
N PRO A 574 -13.41 -4.28 -19.95
CA PRO A 574 -12.46 -4.52 -21.04
C PRO A 574 -11.84 -3.19 -21.50
N PRO A 575 -10.61 -3.23 -22.06
CA PRO A 575 -9.94 -2.02 -22.54
C PRO A 575 -10.82 -1.27 -23.54
N ALA A 576 -10.72 0.05 -23.57
CA ALA A 576 -11.50 0.86 -24.48
C ALA A 576 -11.07 0.60 -25.94
N ILE A 577 -11.80 -0.25 -26.65
CA ILE A 577 -11.55 -0.49 -28.08
C ILE A 577 -12.13 0.68 -28.88
N LEU A 578 -11.28 1.32 -29.69
CA LEU A 578 -11.63 2.42 -30.58
C LEU A 578 -12.22 1.84 -31.88
N ASN A 579 -13.45 1.29 -31.83
CA ASN A 579 -14.13 0.88 -33.08
C ASN A 579 -15.66 1.04 -33.03
N VAL A 580 -16.25 1.41 -34.17
CA VAL A 580 -17.59 2.00 -34.42
C VAL A 580 -18.80 1.13 -33.97
N GLN A 581 -18.58 -0.05 -33.39
CA GLN A 581 -19.63 -0.91 -32.81
C GLN A 581 -19.92 -0.58 -31.31
N THR A 582 -19.85 0.69 -30.94
CA THR A 582 -19.81 1.18 -29.55
C THR A 582 -21.09 1.00 -28.72
N LYS A 583 -22.27 0.78 -29.32
CA LYS A 583 -23.53 0.67 -28.57
C LYS A 583 -23.85 -0.73 -28.05
N VAL A 584 -23.40 -1.79 -28.71
CA VAL A 584 -23.72 -3.18 -28.31
C VAL A 584 -22.79 -3.67 -27.21
N SER A 585 -21.53 -3.22 -27.19
CA SER A 585 -20.55 -3.61 -26.17
C SER A 585 -20.68 -2.86 -24.84
N SER A 586 -21.24 -1.63 -24.82
CA SER A 586 -21.53 -0.92 -23.57
C SER A 586 -22.71 -1.55 -22.84
N ALA A 587 -23.79 -1.92 -23.53
CA ALA A 587 -24.95 -2.57 -22.91
C ALA A 587 -24.63 -3.95 -22.33
N VAL A 588 -23.76 -4.73 -22.98
CA VAL A 588 -23.27 -6.02 -22.45
C VAL A 588 -22.34 -5.81 -21.25
N TRP A 589 -21.52 -4.75 -21.25
CA TRP A 589 -20.65 -4.40 -20.13
C TRP A 589 -21.43 -3.85 -18.92
N GLU A 590 -22.39 -2.96 -19.15
CA GLU A 590 -23.30 -2.42 -18.13
C GLU A 590 -24.11 -3.55 -17.48
N ARG A 591 -24.58 -4.53 -18.27
CA ARG A 591 -25.27 -5.72 -17.77
C ARG A 591 -24.33 -6.65 -17.00
N ALA A 592 -23.10 -6.89 -17.48
CA ALA A 592 -22.11 -7.73 -16.80
C ALA A 592 -21.60 -7.13 -15.47
N ILE A 593 -21.61 -5.80 -15.35
CA ILE A 593 -21.35 -5.09 -14.09
C ILE A 593 -22.57 -5.21 -13.17
N ALA A 594 -23.77 -4.92 -13.67
CA ALA A 594 -25.02 -5.00 -12.90
C ALA A 594 -25.32 -6.42 -12.37
N ASP A 595 -25.16 -7.45 -13.19
CA ASP A 595 -25.43 -8.85 -12.82
C ASP A 595 -24.44 -9.35 -11.75
N ARG A 596 -23.19 -8.85 -11.75
CA ARG A 596 -22.20 -9.19 -10.71
C ARG A 596 -22.43 -8.48 -9.39
N TYR A 597 -22.86 -7.21 -9.44
CA TYR A 597 -23.29 -6.49 -8.24
C TYR A 597 -24.51 -7.18 -7.59
N ALA A 598 -25.42 -7.75 -8.39
CA ALA A 598 -26.54 -8.55 -7.87
C ALA A 598 -26.08 -9.85 -7.18
N THR A 599 -25.10 -10.58 -7.74
CA THR A 599 -24.60 -11.80 -7.10
C THR A 599 -23.80 -11.57 -5.80
N GLN A 600 -23.13 -10.42 -5.65
CA GLN A 600 -22.44 -10.07 -4.40
C GLN A 600 -23.40 -9.68 -3.26
N LEU A 601 -24.57 -9.12 -3.60
CA LEU A 601 -25.66 -8.87 -2.65
C LEU A 601 -26.26 -10.18 -2.11
N ILE A 602 -26.35 -11.22 -2.94
CA ILE A 602 -26.93 -12.52 -2.55
C ILE A 602 -26.01 -13.33 -1.61
N GLN A 603 -24.70 -13.06 -1.59
CA GLN A 603 -23.76 -13.73 -0.67
C GLN A 603 -23.58 -13.02 0.68
N ALA A 604 -24.19 -11.84 0.88
CA ALA A 604 -24.08 -11.05 2.10
C ALA A 604 -25.24 -11.27 3.09
N ASP A 605 -26.19 -12.15 2.76
CA ASP A 605 -27.29 -12.59 3.63
C ASP A 605 -26.93 -13.86 4.43
#